data_AF-A0A6H9SXV4-F1
#
_entry.id   AF-A0A6H9SXV4-F1
#
_cell.length_a   1.000
_cell.length_b   1.000
_cell.length_c   1.000
_cell.angle_alpha   90.00
_cell.angle_beta   90.00
_cell.angle_gamma   90.00
#
_symmetry.space_group_name_H-M   'P 1'
#
loop_
_entity.id
_entity.type
_entity.pdbx_description
1 polymer ?
#
loop_
_entity_poly.entity_id
_entity_poly.type
_entity_poly.pdbx_seq_one_letter_code
_entity_poly.pdbx_strand_id
1 'polypeptide(L)'
;MKKTALMLLAAVATTAHAAAPKCSTQTLNGHASELCVTSVPFQHDYYTLKVDRALIFVLPDDYIEDVALTHTIPKDAAIEFPLSQQGTPTVKISGGCAPVSETQDGHAVEVGRRCSFKWGNVEILKDLTIRYD
;
A
#
# COMPACT_ATOMS: atom_id res chain seq x y z
N MET A 1 20.04 -35.88 -49.62
CA MET A 1 19.65 -36.09 -48.20
C MET A 1 20.66 -35.40 -47.29
N LYS A 2 20.35 -34.22 -46.77
CA LYS A 2 21.10 -33.59 -45.66
C LYS A 2 20.09 -33.09 -44.64
N LYS A 3 20.25 -33.58 -43.42
CA LYS A 3 19.26 -33.53 -42.33
C LYS A 3 19.19 -32.12 -41.75
N THR A 4 17.95 -31.72 -41.51
CA THR A 4 17.46 -30.57 -40.74
C THR A 4 18.14 -30.47 -39.37
N ALA A 5 18.59 -29.27 -39.00
CA ALA A 5 18.89 -28.91 -37.62
C ALA A 5 18.09 -27.65 -37.28
N LEU A 6 16.89 -27.85 -36.75
CA LEU A 6 16.06 -26.79 -36.19
C LEU A 6 16.54 -26.59 -34.74
N MET A 7 17.29 -25.52 -34.47
CA MET A 7 17.62 -25.12 -33.10
C MET A 7 16.37 -24.59 -32.41
N LEU A 8 15.86 -25.34 -31.45
CA LEU A 8 14.79 -24.90 -30.55
C LEU A 8 15.40 -23.90 -29.54
N LEU A 9 15.13 -22.61 -29.71
CA LEU A 9 15.36 -21.60 -28.67
C LEU A 9 14.31 -21.83 -27.58
N ALA A 10 14.63 -22.68 -26.59
CA ALA A 10 13.84 -22.81 -25.39
C ALA A 10 14.00 -21.51 -24.57
N ALA A 11 13.02 -20.62 -24.68
CA ALA A 11 12.92 -19.44 -23.84
C ALA A 11 12.85 -19.88 -22.38
N VAL A 12 13.92 -19.63 -21.62
CA VAL A 12 13.90 -19.70 -20.16
C VAL A 12 13.07 -18.50 -19.72
N ALA A 13 11.75 -18.68 -19.66
CA ALA A 13 10.87 -17.74 -18.99
C ALA A 13 11.17 -17.85 -17.50
N THR A 14 12.10 -17.04 -17.01
CA THR A 14 12.20 -16.79 -15.57
C THR A 14 10.91 -16.11 -15.16
N THR A 15 10.00 -16.87 -14.55
CA THR A 15 8.90 -16.30 -13.79
C THR A 15 9.51 -15.44 -12.69
N ALA A 16 9.59 -14.14 -12.92
CA ALA A 16 9.89 -13.16 -11.90
C ALA A 16 8.75 -13.24 -10.88
N HIS A 17 8.93 -14.05 -9.85
CA HIS A 17 8.02 -14.07 -8.71
C HIS A 17 8.27 -12.75 -7.99
N ALA A 18 7.39 -11.76 -8.22
CA ALA A 18 7.31 -10.61 -7.33
C ALA A 18 7.16 -11.15 -5.90
N ALA A 19 7.98 -10.65 -4.98
CA ALA A 19 7.89 -11.06 -3.58
C ALA A 19 6.43 -10.87 -3.11
N ALA A 20 5.91 -11.86 -2.38
CA ALA A 20 4.57 -11.76 -1.83
C ALA A 20 4.48 -10.48 -0.96
N PRO A 21 3.44 -9.65 -1.11
CA PRO A 21 3.30 -8.45 -0.31
C PRO A 21 3.29 -8.78 1.18
N LYS A 22 4.03 -8.02 1.98
CA LYS A 22 3.96 -8.09 3.44
C LYS A 22 2.75 -7.27 3.88
N CYS A 23 1.80 -7.87 4.56
CA CYS A 23 0.55 -7.19 4.93
C CYS A 23 0.34 -7.20 6.45
N SER A 24 -0.07 -6.05 6.97
CA SER A 24 -0.55 -5.87 8.34
C SER A 24 -2.00 -5.45 8.32
N THR A 25 -2.81 -6.01 9.22
CA THR A 25 -4.24 -5.67 9.34
C THR A 25 -4.54 -5.03 10.69
N GLN A 26 -5.51 -4.13 10.73
CA GLN A 26 -5.99 -3.47 11.94
C GLN A 26 -7.49 -3.27 11.85
N THR A 27 -8.23 -3.62 12.91
CA THR A 27 -9.64 -3.24 13.04
C THR A 27 -9.72 -2.04 13.98
N LEU A 28 -10.28 -0.93 13.50
CA LEU A 28 -10.38 0.33 14.23
C LEU A 28 -11.68 1.04 13.88
N ASN A 29 -12.40 1.59 14.87
CA ASN A 29 -13.66 2.31 14.67
C ASN A 29 -14.72 1.55 13.84
N GLY A 30 -14.73 0.21 13.92
CA GLY A 30 -15.66 -0.63 13.17
C GLY A 30 -15.25 -0.95 11.72
N HIS A 31 -14.05 -0.53 11.30
CA HIS A 31 -13.52 -0.76 9.96
C HIS A 31 -12.29 -1.68 9.99
N ALA A 32 -12.18 -2.57 9.01
CA ALA A 32 -11.03 -3.45 8.85
C ALA A 32 -10.09 -2.89 7.78
N SER A 33 -8.91 -2.44 8.20
CA SER A 33 -7.87 -1.92 7.32
C SER A 33 -6.77 -2.95 7.09
N GLU A 34 -6.24 -2.98 5.87
CA GLU A 34 -5.07 -3.76 5.47
C GLU A 34 -4.07 -2.80 4.82
N LEU A 35 -2.85 -2.78 5.34
CA LEU A 35 -1.72 -2.08 4.74
C LEU A 35 -0.70 -3.12 4.30
N CYS A 36 -0.39 -3.14 3.00
CA CYS A 36 0.62 -4.04 2.45
C CYS A 36 1.78 -3.25 1.84
N VAL A 37 2.99 -3.79 1.96
CA VAL A 37 4.19 -3.32 1.26
C VAL A 37 4.64 -4.39 0.28
N THR A 38 4.84 -3.98 -0.97
CA THR A 38 5.48 -4.81 -2.00
C THR A 38 6.86 -4.25 -2.28
N SER A 39 7.88 -5.06 -2.01
CA SER A 39 9.28 -4.69 -2.22
C SER A 39 9.90 -5.52 -3.33
N VAL A 40 10.61 -4.86 -4.24
CA VAL A 40 11.36 -5.52 -5.32
C VAL A 40 12.78 -4.95 -5.33
N PRO A 41 13.82 -5.79 -5.39
CA PRO A 41 15.21 -5.31 -5.41
C PRO A 41 15.43 -4.25 -6.50
N PHE A 42 16.08 -3.15 -6.12
CA PHE A 42 16.39 -2.00 -6.99
C PHE A 42 15.17 -1.28 -7.57
N GLN A 43 14.02 -1.37 -6.91
CA GLN A 43 12.81 -0.61 -7.24
C GLN A 43 12.24 0.04 -5.98
N HIS A 44 11.33 0.99 -6.15
CA HIS A 44 10.57 1.57 -5.04
C HIS A 44 9.68 0.53 -4.38
N ASP A 45 9.52 0.66 -3.08
CA ASP A 45 8.50 -0.08 -2.34
C ASP A 45 7.12 0.55 -2.61
N TYR A 46 6.11 -0.29 -2.77
CA TYR A 46 4.73 0.17 -2.99
C TYR A 46 3.82 -0.20 -1.82
N TYR A 47 3.20 0.82 -1.24
CA TYR A 47 2.25 0.74 -0.14
C TYR A 47 0.82 0.69 -0.68
N THR A 48 0.12 -0.40 -0.37
CA THR A 48 -1.29 -0.60 -0.71
C THR A 48 -2.14 -0.48 0.53
N LEU A 49 -3.09 0.46 0.55
CA LEU A 49 -4.10 0.57 1.60
C LEU A 49 -5.44 0.02 1.10
N LYS A 50 -6.02 -0.89 1.87
CA LYS A 50 -7.43 -1.29 1.73
C LYS A 50 -8.18 -1.03 3.02
N VAL A 51 -9.45 -0.65 2.90
CA VAL A 51 -10.40 -0.50 4.01
C VAL A 51 -11.67 -1.25 3.66
N ASP A 52 -12.14 -2.12 4.54
CA ASP A 52 -13.31 -2.99 4.33
C ASP A 52 -13.26 -3.77 3.00
N ARG A 53 -12.05 -4.20 2.63
CA ARG A 53 -11.68 -4.89 1.37
C ARG A 53 -11.70 -4.02 0.11
N ALA A 54 -12.06 -2.75 0.20
CA ALA A 54 -11.94 -1.81 -0.90
C ALA A 54 -10.50 -1.29 -1.04
N LEU A 55 -9.97 -1.29 -2.27
CA LEU A 55 -8.69 -0.66 -2.58
C LEU A 55 -8.84 0.87 -2.52
N ILE A 56 -8.01 1.52 -1.71
CA ILE A 56 -8.05 2.97 -1.52
C ILE A 56 -6.95 3.65 -2.31
N PHE A 57 -5.70 3.19 -2.15
CA PHE A 57 -4.58 3.66 -2.95
C PHE A 57 -3.48 2.60 -3.06
N VAL A 58 -2.60 2.83 -4.04
CA VAL A 58 -1.26 2.26 -4.12
C VAL A 58 -0.30 3.43 -4.34
N LEU A 59 0.63 3.64 -3.41
CA LEU A 59 1.59 4.76 -3.46
C LEU A 59 3.02 4.23 -3.29
N PRO A 60 4.02 4.81 -3.98
CA PRO A 60 5.41 4.48 -3.69
C PRO A 60 5.82 5.05 -2.32
N ASP A 61 6.86 4.46 -1.74
CA ASP A 61 7.55 4.88 -0.52
C ASP A 61 7.83 6.39 -0.42
N ASP A 62 8.19 7.05 -1.51
CA ASP A 62 8.46 8.50 -1.52
C ASP A 62 7.21 9.36 -1.26
N TYR A 63 6.00 8.85 -1.55
CA TYR A 63 4.75 9.61 -1.43
C TYR A 63 3.83 9.14 -0.31
N ILE A 64 4.23 8.13 0.48
CA ILE A 64 3.42 7.62 1.59
C ILE A 64 3.63 8.41 2.90
N GLU A 65 4.62 9.30 2.96
CA GLU A 65 5.04 10.00 4.19
C GLU A 65 4.04 11.07 4.65
N ASP A 66 3.42 11.80 3.73
CA ASP A 66 2.35 12.76 3.98
C ASP A 66 1.33 12.72 2.84
N VAL A 67 0.20 12.08 3.09
CA VAL A 67 -0.86 11.82 2.11
C VAL A 67 -2.06 12.71 2.43
N ALA A 68 -2.56 13.38 1.40
CA ALA A 68 -3.76 14.21 1.46
C ALA A 68 -4.61 14.03 0.19
N LEU A 69 -5.57 13.10 0.22
CA LEU A 69 -6.47 12.84 -0.90
C LEU A 69 -7.84 13.45 -0.60
N THR A 70 -8.30 14.38 -1.44
CA THR A 70 -9.63 14.99 -1.30
C THR A 70 -10.56 14.44 -2.35
N HIS A 71 -11.74 13.99 -1.93
CA HIS A 71 -12.82 13.56 -2.81
C HIS A 71 -14.03 14.48 -2.63
N THR A 72 -14.60 14.93 -3.75
CA THR A 72 -15.86 15.67 -3.79
C THR A 72 -16.97 14.69 -4.14
N ILE A 73 -17.93 14.54 -3.24
CA ILE A 73 -19.05 13.62 -3.38
C ILE A 73 -19.99 14.17 -4.46
N PRO A 74 -20.24 13.44 -5.56
CA PRO A 74 -21.22 13.83 -6.57
C PRO A 74 -22.61 13.97 -5.93
N LYS A 75 -23.40 14.95 -6.39
CA LYS A 75 -24.76 15.20 -5.87
C LYS A 75 -25.77 14.13 -6.29
N ASP A 76 -25.46 13.38 -7.33
CA ASP A 76 -26.35 12.42 -7.96
C ASP A 76 -26.11 10.99 -7.45
N ALA A 77 -26.80 9.99 -8.01
CA ALA A 77 -26.72 8.57 -7.64
C ALA A 77 -25.37 7.91 -8.02
N ALA A 78 -24.26 8.42 -7.49
CA ALA A 78 -22.96 7.80 -7.58
C ALA A 78 -22.82 6.66 -6.57
N ILE A 79 -22.11 5.60 -6.96
CA ILE A 79 -21.69 4.55 -6.05
C ILE A 79 -20.48 5.09 -5.28
N GLU A 80 -20.68 5.36 -4.00
CA GLU A 80 -19.67 5.91 -3.11
C GLU A 80 -19.26 4.92 -2.04
N PHE A 81 -18.03 5.07 -1.54
CA PHE A 81 -17.62 4.34 -0.35
C PHE A 81 -18.50 4.75 0.84
N PRO A 82 -18.99 3.80 1.67
CA PRO A 82 -19.78 4.14 2.85
C PRO A 82 -19.08 5.16 3.76
N LEU A 83 -17.75 5.07 3.94
CA LEU A 83 -16.97 6.03 4.74
C LEU A 83 -16.87 7.42 4.11
N SER A 84 -17.14 7.59 2.81
CA SER A 84 -17.21 8.91 2.21
C SER A 84 -18.43 9.70 2.68
N GLN A 85 -19.51 9.02 3.07
CA GLN A 85 -20.81 9.64 3.38
C GLN A 85 -20.88 10.17 4.83
N GLN A 86 -20.10 11.20 5.13
CA GLN A 86 -20.02 11.80 6.49
C GLN A 86 -20.85 13.09 6.67
N GLY A 87 -21.75 13.38 5.73
CA GLY A 87 -22.65 14.54 5.79
C GLY A 87 -22.06 15.85 5.21
N THR A 88 -20.87 15.81 4.61
CA THR A 88 -20.23 16.93 3.93
C THR A 88 -20.07 16.67 2.42
N PRO A 89 -20.05 17.71 1.56
CA PRO A 89 -19.89 17.53 0.11
C PRO A 89 -18.47 17.11 -0.29
N THR A 90 -17.52 17.19 0.63
CA THR A 90 -16.15 16.74 0.44
C THR A 90 -15.72 15.87 1.62
N VAL A 91 -14.85 14.90 1.35
CA VAL A 91 -14.21 14.05 2.35
C VAL A 91 -12.73 13.94 2.02
N LYS A 92 -11.89 13.86 3.06
CA LYS A 92 -10.43 13.79 2.92
C LYS A 92 -9.90 12.50 3.54
N ILE A 93 -9.04 11.80 2.83
CA ILE A 93 -8.14 10.81 3.42
C ILE A 93 -6.82 11.53 3.71
N SER A 94 -6.39 11.50 4.97
CA SER A 94 -5.16 12.17 5.40
C SER A 94 -4.36 11.33 6.37
N GLY A 95 -3.04 11.43 6.30
CA GLY A 95 -2.16 10.70 7.19
C GLY A 95 -0.82 10.47 6.54
N GLY A 96 -0.12 9.44 6.96
CA GLY A 96 1.15 9.08 6.37
C GLY A 96 1.90 8.06 7.19
N CYS A 97 3.11 7.77 6.75
CA CYS A 97 4.01 6.81 7.36
C CYS A 97 5.32 7.47 7.76
N ALA A 98 5.80 7.19 8.98
CA ALA A 98 7.10 7.60 9.45
C ALA A 98 8.08 6.41 9.50
N PRO A 99 9.38 6.63 9.24
CA PRO A 99 10.38 5.57 9.34
C PRO A 99 10.46 5.03 10.78
N VAL A 100 10.64 3.73 10.90
CA VAL A 100 11.00 3.04 12.14
C VAL A 100 12.42 2.55 11.97
N SER A 101 13.33 3.05 12.81
CA SER A 101 14.76 2.72 12.74
C SER A 101 15.22 1.95 13.97
N GLU A 102 16.14 1.02 13.74
CA GLU A 102 16.87 0.30 14.79
C GLU A 102 18.37 0.57 14.67
N THR A 103 19.09 0.49 15.78
CA THR A 103 20.55 0.61 15.77
C THR A 103 21.17 -0.74 15.46
N GLN A 104 21.91 -0.83 14.36
CA GLN A 104 22.71 -1.99 13.95
C GLN A 104 24.15 -1.54 13.72
N ASP A 105 25.11 -2.18 14.39
CA ASP A 105 26.54 -1.85 14.32
C ASP A 105 26.86 -0.36 14.54
N GLY A 106 26.09 0.32 15.40
CA GLY A 106 26.25 1.75 15.69
C GLY A 106 25.61 2.70 14.67
N HIS A 107 24.92 2.18 13.66
CA HIS A 107 24.21 2.96 12.64
C HIS A 107 22.69 2.78 12.76
N ALA A 108 21.92 3.83 12.49
CA ALA A 108 20.47 3.74 12.39
C ALA A 108 20.08 3.15 11.03
N VAL A 109 19.35 2.04 11.05
CA VAL A 109 18.84 1.34 9.86
C VAL A 109 17.32 1.38 9.89
N GLU A 110 16.68 1.85 8.82
CA GLU A 110 15.23 1.76 8.68
C GLU A 110 14.83 0.29 8.53
N VAL A 111 14.02 -0.20 9.47
CA VAL A 111 13.55 -1.60 9.52
C VAL A 111 12.07 -1.72 9.14
N GLY A 112 11.42 -0.59 8.88
CA GLY A 112 10.01 -0.54 8.54
C GLY A 112 9.45 0.87 8.66
N ARG A 113 8.11 0.96 8.59
CA ARG A 113 7.39 2.22 8.79
C ARG A 113 6.19 2.07 9.69
N ARG A 114 5.84 3.16 10.37
CA ARG A 114 4.64 3.29 11.21
C ARG A 114 3.67 4.23 10.53
N CYS A 115 2.46 3.76 10.29
CA CYS A 115 1.47 4.44 9.47
C CYS A 115 0.19 4.76 10.24
N SER A 116 -0.34 5.96 10.01
CA SER A 116 -1.59 6.45 10.59
C SER A 116 -2.40 7.17 9.52
N PHE A 117 -3.68 6.82 9.37
CA PHE A 117 -4.57 7.42 8.38
C PHE A 117 -5.96 7.67 8.95
N LYS A 118 -6.54 8.79 8.53
CA LYS A 118 -7.94 9.16 8.78
C LYS A 118 -8.69 9.26 7.46
N TRP A 119 -9.96 8.89 7.49
CA TRP A 119 -10.92 9.16 6.44
C TRP A 119 -12.01 10.07 6.99
N GLY A 120 -11.99 11.35 6.61
CA GLY A 120 -12.77 12.39 7.25
C GLY A 120 -12.47 12.43 8.75
N ASN A 121 -13.50 12.20 9.57
CA ASN A 121 -13.37 12.21 11.04
C ASN A 121 -13.06 10.82 11.64
N VAL A 122 -12.93 9.78 10.83
CA VAL A 122 -12.74 8.40 11.28
C VAL A 122 -11.26 8.01 11.18
N GLU A 123 -10.65 7.56 12.27
CA GLU A 123 -9.32 6.92 12.21
C GLU A 123 -9.48 5.52 11.62
N ILE A 124 -8.88 5.27 10.46
CA ILE A 124 -8.92 3.97 9.76
C ILE A 124 -7.64 3.16 10.00
N LEU A 125 -6.53 3.84 10.29
CA LEU A 125 -5.27 3.25 10.73
C LEU A 125 -4.65 4.13 11.79
N LYS A 126 -4.06 3.52 12.82
CA LYS A 126 -3.36 4.24 13.88
C LYS A 126 -2.14 3.47 14.33
N ASP A 127 -0.98 4.10 14.13
CA ASP A 127 0.34 3.62 14.53
C ASP A 127 0.64 2.18 14.08
N LEU A 128 0.04 1.75 12.96
CA LEU A 128 0.24 0.42 12.42
C LEU A 128 1.66 0.32 11.89
N THR A 129 2.43 -0.59 12.47
CA THR A 129 3.82 -0.81 12.06
C THR A 129 3.89 -1.95 11.06
N ILE A 130 4.59 -1.71 9.95
CA ILE A 130 4.96 -2.72 8.97
C ILE A 130 6.49 -2.80 8.93
N ARG A 131 7.03 -4.01 9.07
CA ARG A 131 8.47 -4.24 9.02
C ARG A 131 8.89 -4.83 7.69
N TYR A 132 10.10 -4.51 7.26
CA TYR A 132 10.68 -5.01 6.02
C TYR A 132 11.38 -6.36 6.16
N ASP A 133 11.60 -6.84 7.40
CA ASP A 133 12.17 -8.15 7.74
C ASP A 133 11.12 -9.27 7.80
#